data_AF-A0A7Z0N1A9-F1
#
_entry.id   AF-A0A7Z0N1A9-F1
#
_cell.length_a   1.000
_cell.length_b   1.000
_cell.length_c   1.000
_cell.angle_alpha   90.00
_cell.angle_beta   90.00
_cell.angle_gamma   90.00
#
_symmetry.space_group_name_H-M   'P 1'
#
loop_
_entity.id
_entity.type
_entity.pdbx_description
1 polymer ?
#
loop_
_entity_poly.entity_id
_entity_poly.type
_entity_poly.pdbx_seq_one_letter_code
_entity_poly.pdbx_strand_id
1 'polypeptide(L)'
;MKLQADIDKLRTTLLQTTDFSKAWNDFFDIAGKQQFVARSRQARLELLEPLLYEISLALAAGSQTRLEAPLILRYAHTDFYHGPLTCGVNSGTFMYFQKLGAGMAALFDAASGQVNFCRVNLAIVSSPHCFTATPSEIGFEGPSVH
;
A
#
# COMPACT_ATOMS: atom_id res chain seq x y z
N MET A 1 -18.02 13.79 -13.72
CA MET A 1 -17.87 14.73 -12.58
C MET A 1 -17.97 14.05 -11.21
N LYS A 2 -18.92 13.12 -10.97
CA LYS A 2 -19.08 12.44 -9.65
C LYS A 2 -17.85 11.66 -9.17
N LEU A 3 -17.19 10.88 -10.03
CA LEU A 3 -16.08 10.02 -9.59
C LEU A 3 -14.82 10.79 -9.16
N GLN A 4 -14.56 11.96 -9.75
CA GLN A 4 -13.42 12.79 -9.36
C GLN A 4 -13.62 13.31 -7.93
N ALA A 5 -14.81 13.82 -7.63
CA ALA A 5 -15.18 14.25 -6.29
C ALA A 5 -15.09 13.11 -5.27
N ASP A 6 -15.47 11.88 -5.65
CA ASP A 6 -15.32 10.70 -4.79
C ASP A 6 -13.84 10.38 -4.50
N ILE A 7 -12.95 10.46 -5.50
CA ILE A 7 -11.50 10.26 -5.31
C ILE A 7 -10.89 11.38 -4.44
N ASP A 8 -11.34 12.62 -4.62
CA ASP A 8 -10.88 13.75 -3.80
C ASP A 8 -11.38 13.64 -2.34
N LYS A 9 -12.59 13.11 -2.15
CA LYS A 9 -13.10 12.72 -0.82
C LYS A 9 -12.23 11.62 -0.22
N LEU A 10 -11.95 10.54 -0.96
CA LEU A 10 -11.09 9.45 -0.49
C LEU A 10 -9.70 9.95 -0.09
N ARG A 11 -9.11 10.85 -0.88
CA ARG A 11 -7.83 11.52 -0.56
C ARG A 11 -7.89 12.21 0.81
N THR A 12 -8.98 12.92 1.07
CA THR A 12 -9.19 13.65 2.33
C THR A 12 -9.40 12.68 3.50
N THR A 13 -10.22 11.64 3.31
CA THR A 13 -10.44 10.58 4.31
C THR A 13 -9.12 9.93 4.71
N LEU A 14 -8.28 9.55 3.75
CA LEU A 14 -7.01 8.88 3.99
C LEU A 14 -6.05 9.72 4.86
N LEU A 15 -6.02 11.03 4.67
CA LEU A 15 -5.17 11.93 5.46
C LEU A 15 -5.66 12.12 6.89
N GLN A 16 -6.98 12.22 7.07
CA GLN A 16 -7.58 12.72 8.32
C GLN A 16 -8.10 11.62 9.23
N THR A 17 -8.40 10.44 8.69
CA THR A 17 -9.07 9.40 9.47
C THR A 17 -8.10 8.66 10.38
N THR A 18 -8.53 8.44 11.62
CA THR A 18 -7.92 7.48 12.55
C THR A 18 -8.51 6.08 12.38
N ASP A 19 -9.68 5.97 11.75
CA ASP A 19 -10.36 4.71 11.44
C ASP A 19 -10.13 4.32 9.99
N PHE A 20 -9.18 3.40 9.79
CA PHE A 20 -8.79 2.91 8.49
C PHE A 20 -9.92 2.22 7.72
N SER A 21 -10.91 1.66 8.42
CA SER A 21 -12.05 1.02 7.77
C SER A 21 -12.86 2.01 6.92
N LYS A 22 -12.92 3.28 7.34
CA LYS A 22 -13.62 4.33 6.61
C LYS A 22 -12.99 4.60 5.24
N ALA A 23 -11.66 4.67 5.18
CA ALA A 23 -10.94 4.87 3.92
C ALA A 23 -11.12 3.67 2.98
N TRP A 24 -11.15 2.45 3.52
CA TRP A 24 -11.40 1.24 2.73
C TRP A 24 -12.83 1.17 2.19
N ASN A 25 -13.82 1.50 3.01
CA ASN A 25 -15.22 1.54 2.56
C ASN A 25 -15.40 2.58 1.45
N ASP A 26 -14.87 3.79 1.63
CA ASP A 26 -14.88 4.84 0.59
C ASP A 26 -14.19 4.35 -0.71
N PHE A 27 -13.08 3.60 -0.59
CA PHE A 27 -12.38 3.03 -1.75
C PHE A 27 -13.22 1.96 -2.46
N PHE A 28 -13.80 1.00 -1.74
CA PHE A 28 -14.59 -0.08 -2.37
C PHE A 28 -15.89 0.44 -2.99
N ASP A 29 -16.51 1.47 -2.40
CA ASP A 29 -17.65 2.18 -3.01
C ASP A 29 -17.29 2.82 -4.36
N ILE A 30 -16.04 3.25 -4.53
CA ILE A 30 -15.53 3.76 -5.81
C ILE A 30 -15.18 2.60 -6.74
N ALA A 31 -14.46 1.60 -6.25
CA ALA A 31 -13.96 0.47 -7.03
C ALA A 31 -15.08 -0.37 -7.64
N GLY A 32 -16.23 -0.48 -6.96
CA GLY A 32 -17.42 -1.17 -7.47
C GLY A 32 -18.13 -0.45 -8.63
N LYS A 33 -17.77 0.80 -8.95
CA LYS A 33 -18.36 1.54 -10.08
C LYS A 33 -17.71 1.11 -11.39
N GLN A 34 -18.51 0.68 -12.37
CA GLN A 34 -18.03 0.26 -13.70
C GLN A 34 -17.08 1.30 -14.36
N GLN A 35 -17.37 2.58 -14.17
CA GLN A 35 -16.58 3.69 -14.70
C GLN A 35 -15.17 3.78 -14.08
N PHE A 36 -14.98 3.26 -12.86
CA PHE A 36 -13.69 3.26 -12.19
C PHE A 36 -12.71 2.31 -12.87
N VAL A 37 -13.14 1.07 -13.09
CA VAL A 37 -12.36 0.04 -13.79
C VAL A 37 -12.11 0.47 -15.23
N ALA A 38 -13.14 0.94 -15.94
CA ALA A 38 -13.03 1.37 -17.34
C ALA A 38 -12.04 2.53 -17.56
N ARG A 39 -11.75 3.32 -16.51
CA ARG A 39 -10.80 4.45 -16.55
C ARG A 39 -9.47 4.17 -15.84
N SER A 40 -9.30 2.98 -15.27
CA SER A 40 -8.03 2.56 -14.69
C SER A 40 -7.17 1.91 -15.76
N ARG A 41 -5.88 2.27 -15.80
CA ARG A 41 -4.91 1.72 -16.75
C ARG A 41 -3.68 1.26 -16.01
N GLN A 42 -3.04 0.21 -16.50
CA GLN A 42 -1.75 -0.23 -15.97
C GLN A 42 -0.77 0.93 -16.03
N ALA A 43 -0.03 1.11 -14.94
CA ALA A 43 0.97 2.15 -14.78
C ALA A 43 2.20 1.57 -14.10
N ARG A 44 3.30 2.33 -14.14
CA ARG A 44 4.48 2.08 -13.34
C ARG A 44 4.79 3.33 -12.54
N LEU A 45 5.19 3.14 -11.29
CA LEU A 45 5.72 4.19 -10.45
C LEU A 45 6.96 3.61 -9.77
N GLU A 46 8.14 4.12 -10.14
CA GLU A 46 9.44 3.49 -9.90
C GLU A 46 9.67 3.11 -8.44
N LEU A 47 9.28 3.97 -7.50
CA LEU A 47 9.44 3.72 -6.06
C LEU A 47 8.24 3.00 -5.41
N LEU A 48 7.14 2.81 -6.14
CA LEU A 48 5.96 2.14 -5.60
C LEU A 48 6.12 0.63 -5.60
N GLU A 49 6.69 0.03 -6.65
CA GLU A 49 6.89 -1.43 -6.69
C GLU A 49 7.76 -1.94 -5.53
N PRO A 50 8.95 -1.35 -5.24
CA PRO A 50 9.76 -1.74 -4.08
C PRO A 50 9.03 -1.48 -2.76
N LEU A 51 8.31 -0.37 -2.65
CA LEU A 51 7.54 -0.06 -1.44
C LEU A 51 6.45 -1.12 -1.19
N LEU A 52 5.70 -1.52 -2.22
CA LEU A 52 4.66 -2.56 -2.10
C LEU A 52 5.27 -3.92 -1.73
N TYR A 53 6.47 -4.23 -2.20
CA TYR A 53 7.21 -5.42 -1.79
C TYR A 53 7.47 -5.41 -0.28
N GLU A 54 8.07 -4.34 0.24
CA GLU A 54 8.35 -4.18 1.68
C GLU A 54 7.08 -4.23 2.54
N ILE A 55 6.01 -3.55 2.10
CA ILE A 55 4.71 -3.57 2.78
C ILE A 55 4.16 -4.99 2.85
N SER A 56 4.25 -5.74 1.75
CA SER A 56 3.71 -7.09 1.68
C SER A 56 4.46 -8.06 2.59
N LEU A 57 5.78 -7.93 2.69
CA LEU A 57 6.60 -8.70 3.64
C LEU A 57 6.26 -8.36 5.09
N ALA A 58 6.10 -7.07 5.41
CA ALA A 58 5.73 -6.62 6.75
C ALA A 58 4.33 -7.11 7.16
N LEU A 59 3.36 -7.07 6.24
CA LEU A 59 1.98 -7.52 6.49
C LEU A 59 1.83 -9.05 6.57
N ALA A 60 2.69 -9.80 5.88
CA ALA A 60 2.65 -11.26 5.88
C ALA A 60 3.43 -11.91 7.05
N ALA A 61 3.77 -11.12 8.09
CA ALA A 61 4.44 -11.57 9.31
C ALA A 61 5.74 -12.37 9.06
N GLY A 62 6.50 -12.00 8.02
CA GLY A 62 7.77 -12.66 7.70
C GLY A 62 7.63 -14.03 7.04
N SER A 63 6.47 -14.38 6.48
CA SER A 63 6.37 -15.53 5.58
C SER A 63 7.39 -15.38 4.44
N GLN A 64 8.07 -16.48 4.07
CA GLN A 64 9.05 -16.46 2.98
C GLN A 64 8.41 -16.26 1.58
N THR A 65 7.10 -16.02 1.53
CA THR A 65 6.38 -15.77 0.29
C THR A 65 6.74 -14.39 -0.25
N ARG A 66 7.13 -14.38 -1.53
CA ARG A 66 7.41 -13.15 -2.26
C ARG A 66 6.10 -12.54 -2.75
N LEU A 67 6.04 -11.21 -2.76
CA LEU A 67 5.02 -10.49 -3.50
C LEU A 67 5.07 -10.93 -4.97
N GLU A 68 3.93 -11.33 -5.52
CA GLU A 68 3.77 -11.53 -6.95
C GLU A 68 3.81 -10.17 -7.66
N ALA A 69 4.41 -10.08 -8.85
CA ALA A 69 4.60 -8.82 -9.56
C ALA A 69 3.32 -7.94 -9.53
N PRO A 70 3.33 -6.80 -8.81
CA PRO A 70 2.09 -6.10 -8.49
C PRO A 70 1.48 -5.48 -9.75
N LEU A 71 0.19 -5.72 -9.98
CA LEU A 71 -0.56 -5.01 -11.00
C LEU A 71 -0.88 -3.60 -10.49
N ILE A 72 -0.05 -2.63 -10.85
CA ILE A 72 -0.28 -1.23 -10.51
C ILE A 72 -1.20 -0.60 -11.55
N LEU A 73 -2.35 -0.11 -11.10
CA LEU A 73 -3.31 0.63 -11.89
C LEU A 73 -3.30 2.09 -11.48
N ARG A 74 -3.46 2.99 -12.44
CA ARG A 74 -3.66 4.43 -12.23
C ARG A 74 -5.01 4.84 -12.79
N TYR A 75 -5.76 5.62 -12.02
CA TYR A 75 -7.01 6.20 -12.50
C TYR A 75 -6.72 7.39 -13.44
N ALA A 76 -7.39 7.43 -14.59
CA ALA A 76 -7.07 8.40 -15.66
C ALA A 76 -7.12 9.86 -15.20
N HIS A 77 -6.04 10.59 -15.48
CA HIS A 77 -5.82 12.01 -15.17
C HIS A 77 -5.76 12.37 -13.69
N THR A 78 -5.52 11.40 -12.80
CA THR A 78 -5.29 11.67 -11.36
C THR A 78 -3.91 11.18 -10.91
N ASP A 79 -3.56 11.45 -9.67
CA ASP A 79 -2.38 10.92 -8.99
C ASP A 79 -2.70 9.67 -8.16
N PHE A 80 -3.86 9.05 -8.40
CA PHE A 80 -4.38 7.93 -7.64
C PHE A 80 -3.99 6.59 -8.28
N TYR A 81 -3.25 5.79 -7.53
CA TYR A 81 -2.80 4.46 -7.88
C TYR A 81 -3.47 3.43 -6.97
N HIS A 82 -3.78 2.27 -7.50
CA HIS A 82 -4.40 1.16 -6.77
C HIS A 82 -4.08 -0.17 -7.46
N GLY A 83 -4.40 -1.27 -6.81
CA GLY A 83 -4.26 -2.58 -7.43
C GLY A 83 -4.27 -3.71 -6.40
N PRO A 84 -4.31 -4.96 -6.88
CA PRO A 84 -4.19 -6.11 -6.00
C PRO A 84 -2.81 -6.17 -5.35
N LEU A 85 -2.77 -6.77 -4.16
CA LEU A 85 -1.56 -7.28 -3.52
C LEU A 85 -1.71 -8.79 -3.35
N THR A 86 -0.75 -9.56 -3.84
CA THR A 86 -0.76 -11.01 -3.69
C THR A 86 0.59 -11.48 -3.14
N CYS A 87 0.56 -12.20 -2.02
CA CYS A 87 1.75 -12.71 -1.36
C CYS A 87 1.51 -14.17 -0.95
N GLY A 88 1.84 -15.10 -1.86
CA GLY A 88 1.51 -16.52 -1.69
C GLY A 88 -0.01 -16.75 -1.64
N VAL A 89 -0.49 -17.34 -0.54
CA VAL A 89 -1.94 -17.58 -0.33
C VAL A 89 -2.70 -16.34 0.16
N ASN A 90 -1.97 -15.28 0.51
CA ASN A 90 -2.55 -14.04 1.03
C ASN A 90 -2.89 -13.10 -0.13
N SER A 91 -4.05 -12.47 -0.05
CA SER A 91 -4.54 -11.55 -1.09
C SER A 91 -5.04 -10.25 -0.48
N GLY A 92 -4.98 -9.19 -1.24
CA GLY A 92 -5.13 -7.86 -0.70
C GLY A 92 -5.26 -6.81 -1.76
N THR A 93 -5.22 -5.56 -1.33
CA THR A 93 -5.32 -4.40 -2.21
C THR A 93 -4.54 -3.26 -1.62
N PHE A 94 -4.00 -2.41 -2.49
CA PHE A 94 -3.40 -1.14 -2.09
C PHE A 94 -4.10 0.03 -2.76
N MET A 95 -3.97 1.19 -2.13
CA MET A 95 -4.33 2.49 -2.69
C MET A 95 -3.25 3.51 -2.32
N TYR A 96 -2.91 4.42 -3.24
CA TYR A 96 -1.79 5.34 -3.06
C TYR A 96 -2.03 6.65 -3.83
N PHE A 97 -1.82 7.78 -3.17
CA PHE A 97 -1.88 9.12 -3.76
C PHE A 97 -0.46 9.68 -3.91
N GLN A 98 0.03 9.75 -5.15
CA GLN A 98 1.40 10.16 -5.43
C GLN A 98 1.69 11.59 -4.97
N LYS A 99 0.75 12.55 -5.11
CA LYS A 99 1.00 13.93 -4.65
C LYS A 99 1.03 14.06 -3.13
N LEU A 100 0.37 13.13 -2.43
CA LEU A 100 0.43 13.08 -0.97
C LEU A 100 1.66 12.33 -0.45
N GLY A 101 2.28 11.50 -1.30
CA GLY A 101 3.28 10.55 -0.84
C GLY A 101 2.70 9.56 0.17
N ALA A 102 1.40 9.26 0.11
CA ALA A 102 0.71 8.49 1.15
C ALA A 102 -0.31 7.51 0.56
N GLY A 103 -0.50 6.39 1.24
CA GLY A 103 -1.39 5.31 0.81
C GLY A 103 -1.79 4.39 1.95
N MET A 104 -2.50 3.33 1.59
CA MET A 104 -2.86 2.24 2.48
C MET A 104 -2.78 0.91 1.74
N ALA A 105 -2.49 -0.15 2.48
CA ALA A 105 -2.53 -1.53 2.02
C ALA A 105 -3.34 -2.38 3.00
N ALA A 106 -4.07 -3.34 2.46
CA ALA A 106 -4.78 -4.36 3.21
C ALA A 106 -4.36 -5.72 2.67
N LEU A 107 -4.07 -6.66 3.55
CA LEU A 107 -3.73 -8.04 3.20
C LEU A 107 -4.53 -8.99 4.07
N PHE A 108 -5.34 -9.83 3.45
CA PHE A 108 -6.04 -10.93 4.09
C PHE A 108 -5.07 -12.10 4.25
N ASP A 109 -4.88 -12.53 5.50
CA ASP A 109 -4.14 -13.73 5.84
C ASP A 109 -5.08 -14.94 5.79
N ALA A 110 -4.86 -15.81 4.81
CA ALA A 110 -5.70 -16.98 4.60
C ALA A 110 -5.59 -18.02 5.73
N ALA A 111 -4.48 -18.03 6.49
CA ALA A 111 -4.27 -18.98 7.59
C ALA A 111 -5.02 -18.55 8.86
N SER A 112 -4.99 -17.27 9.20
CA SER A 112 -5.65 -16.74 10.40
C SER A 112 -7.07 -16.22 10.16
N GLY A 113 -7.43 -15.94 8.90
CA GLY A 113 -8.69 -15.27 8.55
C GLY A 113 -8.72 -13.78 8.90
N GLN A 114 -7.59 -13.20 9.29
CA GLN A 114 -7.49 -11.78 9.67
C GLN A 114 -7.14 -10.90 8.47
N VAL A 115 -7.54 -9.63 8.53
CA VAL A 115 -7.12 -8.61 7.57
C VAL A 115 -6.16 -7.65 8.27
N ASN A 116 -4.93 -7.60 7.78
CA ASN A 116 -3.92 -6.68 8.26
C ASN A 116 -3.95 -5.41 7.43
N PHE A 117 -4.04 -4.26 8.11
CA PHE A 117 -4.07 -2.94 7.49
C PHE A 117 -2.79 -2.18 7.79
N CYS A 118 -2.25 -1.51 6.78
CA CYS A 118 -1.09 -0.63 6.93
C CYS A 118 -1.36 0.71 6.23
N ARG A 119 -1.04 1.81 6.91
CA ARG A 119 -0.89 3.13 6.28
C ARG A 119 0.57 3.33 5.93
N VAL A 120 0.82 3.82 4.73
CA VAL A 120 2.16 3.93 4.16
C VAL A 120 2.42 5.35 3.73
N ASN A 121 3.61 5.85 4.01
CA ASN A 121 4.07 7.15 3.53
C ASN A 121 5.43 6.95 2.84
N LEU A 122 5.58 7.54 1.66
CA LEU A 122 6.82 7.57 0.90
C LEU A 122 7.38 8.99 0.96
N ALA A 123 8.48 9.15 1.69
CA ALA A 123 9.27 10.36 1.72
C ALA A 123 10.64 10.07 1.13
N ILE A 124 11.02 10.81 0.09
CA ILE A 124 12.37 10.73 -0.49
C ILE A 124 13.28 11.59 0.37
N VAL A 125 14.28 10.97 1.00
CA VAL A 125 15.27 11.65 1.82
C VAL A 125 16.57 11.77 1.03
N SER A 126 16.80 12.93 0.43
CA SER A 126 18.05 13.24 -0.29
C SER A 126 18.97 14.04 0.63
N SER A 127 19.61 13.36 1.57
CA SER A 127 20.59 13.99 2.48
C SER A 127 21.87 13.17 2.51
N PRO A 128 23.05 13.80 2.37
CA PRO A 128 24.33 13.10 2.52
C PRO A 128 24.57 12.58 3.94
N HIS A 129 23.71 12.96 4.89
CA HIS A 129 23.78 12.54 6.30
C HIS A 129 22.74 11.45 6.65
N CYS A 130 21.95 11.00 5.68
CA CYS A 130 20.99 9.92 5.89
C CYS A 130 21.54 8.62 5.32
N PHE A 131 21.64 7.60 6.17
CA PHE A 131 21.99 6.24 5.81
C PHE A 131 20.92 5.30 6.36
N THR A 132 20.55 4.29 5.59
CA THR A 132 19.76 3.16 6.07
C THR A 132 20.70 2.22 6.78
N ALA A 133 20.63 2.14 8.11
CA ALA A 133 21.38 1.13 8.84
C ALA A 133 20.79 -0.25 8.52
N THR A 134 21.59 -1.12 7.92
CA THR A 134 21.19 -2.51 7.75
C THR A 134 21.27 -3.23 9.11
N PRO A 135 20.41 -4.21 9.41
CA PRO A 135 20.48 -4.96 10.68
C PRO A 135 21.85 -5.59 10.97
N SER A 136 22.69 -5.79 9.95
CA SER A 136 24.07 -6.25 10.09
C SER A 136 25.06 -5.19 10.59
N GLU A 137 24.72 -3.90 10.52
CA GLU A 137 25.57 -2.78 10.93
C GLU A 137 25.26 -2.27 12.34
N ILE A 138 24.06 -2.56 12.84
CA ILE A 138 23.66 -2.32 14.22
C ILE A 138 23.88 -3.66 14.92
N GLY A 139 24.94 -3.80 15.72
CA GLY A 139 25.21 -5.02 16.48
C GLY A 139 24.06 -5.36 17.45
N PHE A 140 23.00 -5.97 16.93
CA PHE A 140 21.88 -6.46 17.70
C PHE A 140 22.31 -7.80 18.29
N GLU A 141 22.92 -7.75 19.47
CA GLU A 141 22.98 -8.91 20.36
C GLU A 141 21.54 -9.21 20.78
N GLY A 142 20.89 -10.12 20.06
CA GLY A 142 19.65 -10.74 20.54
C GLY A 142 19.92 -11.39 21.90
N PRO A 143 18.91 -11.46 22.80
CA PRO A 143 19.11 -12.09 24.10
C PRO A 143 19.53 -13.54 23.89
N SER A 144 20.67 -13.90 24.49
CA SER A 144 21.13 -15.28 24.57
C SER A 144 20.07 -16.09 25.32
N VAL A 145 19.42 -17.02 24.63
CA VAL A 145 18.54 -18.00 25.24
C VAL A 145 19.44 -19.01 25.94
N HIS A 146 19.48 -18.93 27.27
CA HIS A 146 19.97 -19.99 28.15
C HIS A 146 18.82 -20.96 28.48
#